data_AF-A0A0Q8NKP6-F1
#
_entry.id   AF-A0A0Q8NKP6-F1
#
_cell.length_a   1.000
_cell.length_b   1.000
_cell.length_c   1.000
_cell.angle_alpha   90.00
_cell.angle_beta   90.00
_cell.angle_gamma   90.00
#
_symmetry.space_group_name_H-M   'P 1'
#
loop_
_entity.id
_entity.type
_entity.pdbx_description
1 polymer ?
#
loop_
_entity_poly.entity_id
_entity_poly.type
_entity_poly.pdbx_seq_one_letter_code
_entity_poly.pdbx_strand_id
1 'polypeptide(L)'
;MLDDDELQALADDIATRGQLQPIILDDQGRLLDGRNRLRACELACIEPKFSTYEGDDADGYALSINIRRRNLTKGQMAMIVAKARFVTKQSERFAAKQGDRFVAKHQSARQVSEETGLTLGRIGLANTVLQHAPDLIDPVITGALTLDEAYKTARETKAQADSVENRLARLRAEDAELADKVVEGELSLAAAWTERKERAEEEVRQRRVATQFLCEVVPPLAQARGTDTVRLYDQEFMLTGRAITSEVIDQAMEALAEMAQAWREREAA
;
A
#
# COMPACT_ATOMS: atom_id res chain seq x y z
N MET A 1 4.03 22.99 7.80
CA MET A 1 3.64 24.41 7.91
C MET A 1 2.35 24.49 8.72
N LEU A 2 2.07 25.66 9.31
CA LEU A 2 0.77 25.92 9.92
C LEU A 2 -0.33 25.80 8.86
N ASP A 3 -1.55 25.48 9.28
CA ASP A 3 -2.70 25.60 8.37
C ASP A 3 -3.03 27.08 8.09
N ASP A 4 -3.89 27.33 7.11
CA ASP A 4 -4.12 28.68 6.61
C ASP A 4 -4.74 29.60 7.68
N ASP A 5 -5.57 29.05 8.58
CA ASP A 5 -6.18 29.79 9.69
C ASP A 5 -5.16 30.14 10.78
N GLU A 6 -4.31 29.17 11.17
CA GLU A 6 -3.21 29.39 12.12
C GLU A 6 -2.14 30.33 11.55
N LEU A 7 -1.89 30.28 10.25
CA LEU A 7 -0.96 31.16 9.56
C LEU A 7 -1.50 32.60 9.49
N GLN A 8 -2.80 32.77 9.25
CA GLN A 8 -3.45 34.09 9.27
C GLN A 8 -3.42 34.69 10.68
N ALA A 9 -3.72 33.90 11.71
CA ALA A 9 -3.62 34.34 13.10
C ALA A 9 -2.18 34.77 13.48
N LEU A 10 -1.17 34.07 12.96
CA LEU A 10 0.23 34.45 13.14
C LEU A 10 0.59 35.74 12.38
N ALA A 11 0.07 35.93 11.17
CA ALA A 11 0.26 37.15 10.39
C ALA A 11 -0.37 38.36 11.09
N ASP A 12 -1.57 38.23 11.65
CA ASP A 12 -2.27 39.29 12.38
C ASP A 12 -1.53 39.67 13.68
N ASP A 13 -0.96 38.69 14.39
CA ASP A 13 -0.13 38.94 15.59
C ASP A 13 1.17 39.67 15.22
N ILE A 14 1.84 39.28 14.13
CA ILE A 14 3.03 39.96 13.61
C ILE A 14 2.70 41.37 13.12
N ALA A 15 1.53 41.58 12.50
CA ALA A 15 1.07 42.91 12.09
C ALA A 15 0.87 43.85 13.28
N THR A 16 0.36 43.32 14.39
CA THR A 16 0.03 44.09 15.59
C THR A 16 1.23 44.34 16.50
N ARG A 17 2.11 43.33 16.66
CA ARG A 17 3.19 43.33 17.66
C ARG A 17 4.59 43.36 17.06
N GLY A 18 4.70 43.23 15.73
CA GLY A 18 5.95 43.05 15.02
C GLY A 18 6.52 41.63 15.19
N GLN A 19 7.55 41.32 14.41
CA GLN A 19 8.27 40.06 14.56
C GLN A 19 9.13 40.06 15.82
N LEU A 20 8.70 39.31 16.85
CA LEU A 20 9.39 39.19 18.14
C LEU A 20 10.57 38.20 18.11
N GLN A 21 10.48 37.13 17.31
CA GLN A 21 11.54 36.14 17.15
C GLN A 21 12.09 36.16 15.73
N PRO A 22 13.42 36.30 15.54
CA PRO A 22 14.00 36.36 14.21
C PRO A 22 13.88 35.02 13.46
N ILE A 23 13.96 35.10 12.14
CA ILE A 23 14.13 33.96 11.27
C ILE A 23 15.61 33.58 11.26
N ILE A 24 15.93 32.32 11.48
CA ILE A 24 17.31 31.87 11.62
C ILE A 24 17.82 31.33 10.29
N LEU A 25 18.93 31.89 9.83
CA LEU A 25 19.67 31.45 8.65
C LEU A 25 20.98 30.78 9.07
N ASP A 26 21.53 29.92 8.22
CA ASP A 26 22.92 29.49 8.34
C ASP A 26 23.89 30.52 7.75
N ASP A 27 25.19 30.23 7.87
CA ASP A 27 26.30 31.03 7.33
C ASP A 27 26.25 31.19 5.80
N GLN A 28 25.56 30.29 5.10
CA GLN A 28 25.34 30.30 3.66
C GLN A 28 24.01 30.97 3.25
N GLY A 29 23.23 31.48 4.20
CA GLY A 29 21.94 32.12 3.97
C GLY A 29 20.77 31.15 3.76
N ARG A 30 20.95 29.85 4.02
CA ARG A 30 19.89 28.84 4.00
C ARG A 30 19.05 28.92 5.27
N LEU A 31 17.75 28.71 5.12
CA LEU A 31 16.78 28.85 6.20
C LEU A 31 16.82 27.66 7.19
N LEU A 32 17.28 27.91 8.42
CA LEU A 32 17.36 26.92 9.51
C LEU A 32 16.09 26.85 10.36
N ASP A 33 15.50 27.99 10.71
CA ASP A 33 14.23 28.05 11.45
C ASP A 33 13.42 29.30 11.11
N GLY A 34 12.09 29.21 11.18
CA GLY A 34 11.18 30.34 10.99
C GLY A 34 10.40 30.33 9.68
N ARG A 35 10.27 29.20 8.98
CA ARG A 35 9.49 29.07 7.73
C ARG A 35 8.08 29.69 7.81
N ASN A 36 7.32 29.41 8.87
CA ASN A 36 5.98 29.98 9.03
C ASN A 36 6.03 31.48 9.37
N ARG A 37 7.08 31.96 10.06
CA ARG A 37 7.27 33.39 10.34
C ARG A 37 7.61 34.16 9.08
N LEU A 38 8.46 33.60 8.22
CA LEU A 38 8.77 34.18 6.91
C LEU A 38 7.49 34.36 6.08
N ARG A 39 6.69 33.30 5.98
CA ARG A 39 5.41 33.34 5.25
C ARG A 39 4.36 34.24 5.89
N ALA A 40 4.32 34.32 7.22
CA ALA A 40 3.43 35.24 7.94
C ALA A 40 3.86 36.70 7.77
N CYS A 41 5.16 37.00 7.74
CA CYS A 41 5.69 38.33 7.41
C CYS A 41 5.34 38.73 5.96
N GLU A 42 5.41 37.79 5.01
CA GLU A 42 4.96 38.01 3.63
C GLU A 42 3.47 38.35 3.55
N LEU A 43 2.62 37.59 4.27
CA LEU A 43 1.18 37.84 4.34
C LEU A 43 0.83 39.17 5.03
N ALA A 44 1.58 39.54 6.06
CA ALA A 44 1.40 40.79 6.78
C ALA A 44 2.05 42.01 6.08
N CYS A 45 2.73 41.81 4.95
CA CYS A 45 3.50 42.83 4.23
C CYS A 45 4.55 43.55 5.12
N ILE A 46 5.20 42.82 6.02
CA ILE A 46 6.22 43.34 6.94
C ILE A 46 7.60 42.80 6.56
N GLU A 47 8.61 43.67 6.63
CA GLU A 47 10.00 43.27 6.36
C GLU A 47 10.49 42.26 7.42
N PRO A 48 10.90 41.04 7.03
CA PRO A 48 11.30 40.02 7.98
C PRO A 48 12.67 40.32 8.59
N LYS A 49 12.80 40.10 9.90
CA LYS A 49 14.04 40.12 10.66
C LYS A 49 14.72 38.76 10.62
N PHE A 50 15.98 38.75 10.21
CA PHE A 50 16.83 37.57 10.14
C PHE A 50 17.94 37.61 11.20
N SER A 51 18.42 36.44 11.61
CA SER A 51 19.58 36.24 12.48
C SER A 51 20.38 35.06 11.95
N THR A 52 21.70 35.20 11.85
CA THR A 52 22.58 34.12 11.40
C THR A 52 22.96 33.25 12.59
N TYR A 53 22.89 31.92 12.42
CA TYR A 53 23.39 30.97 13.40
C TYR A 53 24.92 30.87 13.28
N GLU A 54 25.64 31.16 14.37
CA GLU A 54 27.12 31.22 14.39
C GLU A 54 27.77 29.92 14.93
N GLY A 55 27.02 28.82 15.06
CA GLY A 55 27.57 27.55 15.57
C GLY A 55 28.09 26.62 14.47
N ASP A 56 29.05 25.77 14.83
CA ASP A 56 29.76 24.87 13.91
C ASP A 56 28.92 23.68 13.38
N ASP A 57 27.69 23.50 13.89
CA ASP A 57 26.78 22.40 13.55
C ASP A 57 25.39 22.91 13.20
N ALA A 58 25.25 23.54 12.03
CA ALA A 58 23.98 24.08 11.53
C ALA A 58 22.92 22.98 11.33
N ASP A 59 23.34 21.79 10.85
CA ASP A 59 22.46 20.65 10.61
C ASP A 59 21.96 20.03 11.93
N GLY A 60 22.85 19.88 12.92
CA GLY A 60 22.49 19.43 14.26
C GLY A 60 21.69 20.47 15.04
N TYR A 61 21.91 21.78 14.81
CA TYR A 61 21.06 22.84 15.37
C TYR A 61 19.64 22.78 14.79
N ALA A 62 19.49 22.68 13.47
CA ALA A 62 18.20 22.50 12.81
C ALA A 62 17.49 21.22 13.30
N LEU A 63 18.23 20.12 13.42
CA LEU A 63 17.73 18.85 13.97
C LEU A 63 17.30 19.01 15.44
N SER A 64 18.07 19.72 16.27
CA SER A 64 17.77 19.93 17.68
C SER A 64 16.55 20.82 17.90
N ILE A 65 16.36 21.87 17.09
CA ILE A 65 15.18 22.74 17.13
C ILE A 65 13.93 21.97 16.65
N ASN A 66 14.07 21.17 15.59
CA ASN A 66 12.97 20.35 15.05
C ASN A 66 12.57 19.20 15.99
N ILE A 67 13.53 18.53 16.63
CA ILE A 67 13.27 17.49 17.65
C ILE A 67 12.68 18.11 18.93
N ARG A 68 13.19 19.26 19.39
CA ARG A 68 12.66 19.96 20.59
C ARG A 68 11.25 20.50 20.40
N ARG A 69 10.79 20.71 19.16
CA ARG A 69 9.42 21.14 18.86
C ARG A 69 8.35 20.08 19.10
N ARG A 70 8.68 18.80 19.28
CA ARG A 70 7.85 17.66 19.77
C ARG A 70 6.37 17.53 19.37
N ASN A 71 5.84 18.37 18.50
CA ASN A 71 4.55 18.23 17.84
C ASN A 71 4.85 17.83 16.40
N LEU A 72 4.69 16.53 16.12
CA LEU A 72 4.71 16.04 14.74
C LEU A 72 3.64 16.79 13.95
N THR A 73 4.02 17.36 12.81
CA THR A 73 3.03 17.97 11.92
C THR A 73 2.04 16.91 11.45
N LYS A 74 0.81 17.32 11.10
CA LYS A 74 -0.19 16.41 10.52
C LYS A 74 0.36 15.64 9.29
N GLY A 75 1.30 16.22 8.55
CA GLY A 75 1.95 15.57 7.40
C GLY A 75 2.95 14.47 7.81
N GLN A 76 3.77 14.73 8.83
CA GLN A 76 4.67 13.72 9.42
C GLN A 76 3.90 12.56 10.03
N MET A 77 2.85 12.85 10.81
CA MET A 77 1.99 11.82 11.38
C MET A 77 1.32 10.97 10.29
N ALA A 78 0.82 11.60 9.21
CA ALA A 78 0.25 10.88 8.09
C ALA A 78 1.25 9.94 7.41
N MET A 79 2.52 10.36 7.26
CA MET A 79 3.57 9.51 6.70
C MET A 79 3.90 8.33 7.60
N ILE A 80 4.05 8.56 8.91
CA ILE A 80 4.32 7.51 9.89
C ILE A 80 3.18 6.48 9.91
N VAL A 81 1.92 6.94 9.94
CA VAL A 81 0.74 6.08 9.92
C VAL A 81 0.67 5.28 8.61
N ALA A 82 0.91 5.91 7.47
CA ALA A 82 0.89 5.23 6.18
C ALA A 82 2.00 4.16 6.08
N LYS A 83 3.21 4.46 6.56
CA LYS A 83 4.35 3.53 6.60
C LYS A 83 4.05 2.34 7.50
N ALA A 84 3.52 2.58 8.70
CA ALA A 84 3.12 1.53 9.64
C ALA A 84 2.06 0.60 9.03
N ARG A 85 0.99 1.16 8.44
CA ARG A 85 -0.08 0.37 7.81
C ARG A 85 0.40 -0.43 6.60
N PHE A 86 1.35 0.10 5.83
CA PHE A 86 1.94 -0.63 4.71
C PHE A 86 2.67 -1.89 5.18
N VAL A 87 3.47 -1.78 6.25
CA VAL A 87 4.18 -2.91 6.87
C VAL A 87 3.22 -3.94 7.43
N THR A 88 2.17 -3.51 8.15
CA THR A 88 1.15 -4.42 8.70
C THR A 88 0.44 -5.21 7.58
N LYS A 89 0.01 -4.54 6.50
CA LYS A 89 -0.63 -5.21 5.36
C LYS A 89 0.30 -6.20 4.64
N GLN A 90 1.59 -5.90 4.56
CA GLN A 90 2.58 -6.84 4.03
C GLN A 90 2.63 -8.09 4.91
N SER A 91 2.81 -7.95 6.23
CA SER A 91 2.84 -9.08 7.16
C SER A 91 1.55 -9.91 7.16
N GLU A 92 0.38 -9.28 7.04
CA GLU A 92 -0.91 -9.97 6.94
C GLU A 92 -1.02 -10.81 5.66
N ARG A 93 -0.53 -10.31 4.53
CA ARG A 93 -0.50 -11.07 3.26
C ARG A 93 0.45 -12.26 3.34
N PHE A 94 1.54 -12.16 4.09
CA PHE A 94 2.44 -13.30 4.34
C PHE A 94 1.80 -14.32 5.29
N ALA A 95 1.12 -13.88 6.35
CA ALA A 95 0.44 -14.78 7.31
C ALA A 95 -0.76 -15.50 6.68
N ALA A 96 -1.57 -14.81 5.88
CA ALA A 96 -2.72 -15.40 5.17
C ALA A 96 -2.30 -16.51 4.18
N LYS A 97 -1.07 -16.47 3.65
CA LYS A 97 -0.51 -17.53 2.80
C LYS A 97 -0.10 -18.79 3.58
N GLN A 98 0.11 -18.70 4.90
CA GLN A 98 0.49 -19.83 5.74
C GLN A 98 -0.69 -20.53 6.43
N GLY A 99 -1.93 -20.15 6.10
CA GLY A 99 -3.13 -20.81 6.65
C GLY A 99 -3.37 -20.54 8.13
N ASP A 100 -2.59 -19.67 8.76
CA ASP A 100 -2.75 -19.34 10.16
C ASP A 100 -3.94 -18.39 10.33
N ARG A 101 -4.80 -18.70 11.30
CA ARG A 101 -6.06 -17.97 11.57
C ARG A 101 -5.75 -16.64 12.27
N PHE A 102 -4.98 -15.77 11.62
CA PHE A 102 -4.68 -14.45 12.16
C PHE A 102 -5.94 -13.58 12.04
N VAL A 103 -6.60 -13.36 13.18
CA VAL A 103 -7.66 -12.35 13.30
C VAL A 103 -6.99 -10.99 13.27
N ALA A 104 -6.70 -10.50 12.06
CA ALA A 104 -6.19 -9.16 11.87
C ALA A 104 -7.24 -8.16 12.38
N LYS A 105 -6.88 -7.40 13.41
CA LYS A 105 -7.68 -6.28 13.90
C LYS A 105 -7.64 -5.20 12.81
N HIS A 106 -8.56 -5.28 11.84
CA HIS A 106 -8.69 -4.27 10.79
C HIS A 106 -9.03 -2.93 11.43
N GLN A 107 -8.03 -2.07 11.65
CA GLN A 107 -8.29 -0.69 12.04
C GLN A 107 -9.01 -0.01 10.87
N SER A 108 -10.28 0.29 11.08
CA SER A 108 -11.11 0.95 10.10
C SER A 108 -10.55 2.35 9.80
N ALA A 109 -10.84 2.86 8.60
CA ALA A 109 -10.41 4.20 8.21
C ALA A 109 -10.92 5.29 9.18
N ARG A 110 -12.09 5.08 9.80
CA ARG A 110 -12.65 5.95 10.85
C ARG A 110 -11.85 5.89 12.14
N GLN A 111 -11.52 4.68 12.59
CA GLN A 111 -10.76 4.48 13.83
C GLN A 111 -9.37 5.14 13.74
N VAL A 112 -8.70 5.06 12.59
CA VAL A 112 -7.41 5.76 12.38
C VAL A 112 -7.58 7.27 12.43
N SER A 113 -8.68 7.81 11.88
CA SER A 113 -8.98 9.24 11.94
C SER A 113 -9.25 9.73 13.36
N GLU A 114 -9.95 8.93 14.17
CA GLU A 114 -10.27 9.23 15.58
C GLU A 114 -9.03 9.14 16.48
N GLU A 115 -8.19 8.11 16.29
CA GLU A 115 -6.98 7.89 17.09
C GLU A 115 -5.86 8.89 16.77
N THR A 116 -5.78 9.38 15.53
CA THR A 116 -4.66 10.22 15.06
C THR A 116 -5.04 11.66 14.74
N GLY A 117 -6.33 11.99 14.67
CA GLY A 117 -6.83 13.31 14.26
C GLY A 117 -6.57 13.65 12.80
N LEU A 118 -6.21 12.67 11.95
CA LEU A 118 -5.86 12.87 10.54
C LEU A 118 -7.04 12.61 9.61
N THR A 119 -7.17 13.43 8.57
CA THR A 119 -8.15 13.18 7.51
C THR A 119 -7.69 12.04 6.58
N LEU A 120 -8.65 11.31 6.02
CA LEU A 120 -8.39 10.25 5.03
C LEU A 120 -7.64 10.78 3.81
N GLY A 121 -7.92 12.03 3.40
CA GLY A 121 -7.21 12.68 2.31
C GLY A 121 -5.71 12.81 2.58
N ARG A 122 -5.32 13.21 3.81
CA ARG A 122 -3.90 13.38 4.17
C ARG A 122 -3.15 12.04 4.25
N ILE A 123 -3.82 10.99 4.70
CA ILE A 123 -3.29 9.61 4.62
C ILE A 123 -3.16 9.17 3.15
N GLY A 124 -4.10 9.57 2.28
CA GLY A 124 -4.04 9.33 0.83
C GLY A 124 -2.82 9.96 0.15
N LEU A 125 -2.48 11.20 0.51
CA LEU A 125 -1.26 11.86 0.02
C LEU A 125 -0.01 11.08 0.45
N ALA A 126 0.07 10.70 1.73
CA ALA A 126 1.18 9.91 2.25
C ALA A 126 1.32 8.54 1.57
N ASN A 127 0.20 7.86 1.29
CA ASN A 127 0.21 6.62 0.52
C ASN A 127 0.75 6.81 -0.91
N THR A 128 0.45 7.94 -1.55
CA THR A 128 0.95 8.25 -2.89
C THR A 128 2.47 8.41 -2.87
N VAL A 129 3.01 9.11 -1.87
CA VAL A 129 4.46 9.25 -1.67
C VAL A 129 5.11 7.90 -1.40
N LEU A 130 4.53 7.08 -0.51
CA LEU A 130 5.02 5.72 -0.23
C LEU A 130 5.15 4.84 -1.47
N GLN A 131 4.23 5.01 -2.44
CA GLN A 131 4.20 4.19 -3.65
C GLN A 131 5.10 4.72 -4.76
N HIS A 132 5.20 6.04 -4.91
CA HIS A 132 5.80 6.65 -6.10
C HIS A 132 7.05 7.51 -5.81
N ALA A 133 7.37 7.78 -4.55
CA ALA A 133 8.59 8.49 -4.14
C ALA A 133 9.08 7.98 -2.76
N PRO A 134 9.47 6.70 -2.65
CA PRO A 134 9.82 6.08 -1.37
C PRO A 134 11.09 6.68 -0.73
N ASP A 135 11.98 7.22 -1.55
CA ASP A 135 13.17 7.98 -1.15
C ASP A 135 12.84 9.24 -0.33
N LEU A 136 11.64 9.80 -0.52
CA LEU A 136 11.19 11.00 0.18
C LEU A 136 10.49 10.70 1.53
N ILE A 137 10.28 9.44 1.89
CA ILE A 137 9.58 9.05 3.12
C ILE A 137 10.33 9.55 4.37
N ASP A 138 11.61 9.20 4.48
CA ASP A 138 12.40 9.53 5.67
C ASP A 138 12.66 11.04 5.79
N PRO A 139 12.95 11.79 4.70
CA PRO A 139 12.94 13.26 4.72
C PRO A 139 11.61 13.87 5.20
N VAL A 140 10.46 13.27 4.86
CA VAL A 140 9.16 13.73 5.35
C VAL A 140 8.98 13.42 6.84
N ILE A 141 9.38 12.24 7.31
CA ILE A 141 9.26 11.85 8.72
C ILE A 141 10.14 12.74 9.61
N THR A 142 11.38 12.99 9.21
CA THR A 142 12.31 13.85 9.96
C THR A 142 11.95 15.34 9.91
N GLY A 143 11.06 15.73 9.00
CA GLY A 143 10.61 17.11 8.83
C GLY A 143 11.55 17.96 7.94
N ALA A 144 12.53 17.34 7.29
CA ALA A 144 13.39 18.00 6.30
C ALA A 144 12.60 18.43 5.05
N LEU A 145 11.62 17.61 4.65
CA LEU A 145 10.71 17.84 3.53
C LEU A 145 9.25 17.83 3.99
N THR A 146 8.39 18.66 3.40
CA THR A 146 6.96 18.59 3.74
C THR A 146 6.26 17.46 2.97
N LEU A 147 5.18 16.92 3.56
CA LEU A 147 4.37 15.91 2.88
C LEU A 147 3.83 16.41 1.53
N ASP A 148 3.46 17.68 1.45
CA ASP A 148 2.83 18.25 0.25
C ASP A 148 3.84 18.42 -0.90
N GLU A 149 5.10 18.78 -0.60
CA GLU A 149 6.21 18.80 -1.57
C GLU A 149 6.58 17.40 -2.05
N ALA A 150 6.69 16.45 -1.11
CA ALA A 150 6.93 15.05 -1.46
C ALA A 150 5.80 14.49 -2.34
N TYR A 151 4.55 14.87 -2.03
CA TYR A 151 3.39 14.49 -2.82
C TYR A 151 3.42 15.06 -4.24
N LYS A 152 3.89 16.30 -4.43
CA LYS A 152 4.04 16.88 -5.78
C LYS A 152 4.99 16.02 -6.64
N THR A 153 6.15 15.67 -6.10
CA THR A 153 7.13 14.80 -6.77
C THR A 153 6.57 13.41 -7.03
N ALA A 154 5.88 12.82 -6.04
CA ALA A 154 5.22 11.52 -6.18
C ALA A 154 4.11 11.55 -7.26
N ARG A 155 3.37 12.65 -7.37
CA ARG A 155 2.34 12.84 -8.39
C ARG A 155 2.92 12.94 -9.80
N GLU A 156 4.04 13.65 -9.96
CA GLU A 156 4.76 13.73 -11.24
C GLU A 156 5.29 12.36 -11.65
N THR A 157 5.93 11.64 -10.72
CA THR A 157 6.42 10.28 -10.94
C THR A 157 5.27 9.33 -11.30
N LYS A 158 4.13 9.44 -10.60
CA LYS A 158 2.91 8.70 -10.92
C LYS A 158 2.40 9.04 -12.33
N ALA A 159 2.33 10.32 -12.69
CA ALA A 159 1.86 10.75 -14.01
C ALA A 159 2.77 10.22 -15.13
N GLN A 160 4.09 10.20 -14.89
CA GLN A 160 5.05 9.63 -15.83
C GLN A 160 4.90 8.10 -15.94
N ALA A 161 4.74 7.40 -14.81
CA ALA A 161 4.43 5.96 -14.81
C ALA A 161 3.09 5.64 -15.47
N ASP A 162 2.10 6.52 -15.33
CA ASP A 162 0.77 6.42 -15.93
C ASP A 162 0.72 6.88 -17.40
N SER A 163 1.84 7.32 -17.97
CA SER A 163 1.91 7.67 -19.39
C SER A 163 1.51 6.47 -20.25
N VAL A 164 0.88 6.77 -21.39
CA VAL A 164 0.39 5.75 -22.34
C VAL A 164 1.52 4.84 -22.78
N GLU A 165 2.71 5.41 -23.03
CA GLU A 165 3.90 4.68 -23.43
C GLU A 165 4.38 3.70 -22.35
N ASN A 166 4.49 4.14 -21.09
CA ASN A 166 4.89 3.25 -19.99
C ASN A 166 3.84 2.18 -19.69
N ARG A 167 2.56 2.52 -19.77
CA ARG A 167 1.47 1.55 -19.60
C ARG A 167 1.45 0.51 -20.72
N LEU A 168 1.76 0.90 -21.95
CA LEU A 168 1.87 -0.02 -23.09
C LEU A 168 3.14 -0.89 -22.98
N ALA A 169 4.28 -0.31 -22.60
CA ALA A 169 5.52 -1.06 -22.38
C ALA A 169 5.34 -2.11 -21.27
N ARG A 170 4.67 -1.73 -20.18
CA ARG A 170 4.32 -2.66 -19.11
C ARG A 170 3.37 -3.76 -19.57
N LEU A 171 2.36 -3.42 -20.38
CA LEU A 171 1.47 -4.41 -20.95
C LEU A 171 2.25 -5.40 -21.83
N ARG A 172 3.15 -4.93 -22.71
CA ARG A 172 4.02 -5.81 -23.53
C ARG A 172 4.87 -6.76 -22.70
N ALA A 173 5.43 -6.27 -21.59
CA ALA A 173 6.28 -7.09 -20.72
C ALA A 173 5.49 -8.19 -20.00
N GLU A 174 4.20 -7.95 -19.72
CA GLU A 174 3.39 -8.85 -18.91
C GLU A 174 2.37 -9.68 -19.71
N ASP A 175 1.94 -9.22 -20.89
CA ASP A 175 1.02 -9.87 -21.84
C ASP A 175 1.23 -9.27 -23.25
N ALA A 176 2.12 -9.89 -24.03
CA ALA A 176 2.48 -9.41 -25.37
C ALA A 176 1.29 -9.40 -26.33
N GLU A 177 0.42 -10.42 -26.27
CA GLU A 177 -0.74 -10.54 -27.15
C GLU A 177 -1.73 -9.40 -26.95
N LEU A 178 -2.05 -9.06 -25.71
CA LEU A 178 -2.93 -7.92 -25.43
C LEU A 178 -2.31 -6.59 -25.82
N ALA A 179 -0.98 -6.47 -25.73
CA ALA A 179 -0.30 -5.27 -26.21
C ALA A 179 -0.33 -5.14 -27.73
N ASP A 180 -0.18 -6.24 -28.47
CA ASP A 180 -0.24 -6.24 -29.94
C ASP A 180 -1.63 -5.83 -30.43
N LYS A 181 -2.71 -6.34 -29.81
CA LYS A 181 -4.09 -5.90 -30.08
C LYS A 181 -4.31 -4.41 -29.85
N VAL A 182 -3.59 -3.81 -28.88
CA VAL A 182 -3.63 -2.36 -28.64
C VAL A 182 -2.90 -1.59 -29.73
N VAL A 183 -1.77 -2.10 -30.21
CA VAL A 183 -0.98 -1.49 -31.30
C VAL A 183 -1.72 -1.57 -32.63
N GLU A 184 -2.40 -2.68 -32.88
CA GLU A 184 -3.21 -2.92 -34.08
C GLU A 184 -4.54 -2.15 -34.06
N GLY A 185 -4.88 -1.52 -32.92
CA GLY A 185 -6.08 -0.71 -32.76
C GLY A 185 -7.36 -1.54 -32.57
N GLU A 186 -7.25 -2.85 -32.39
CA GLU A 186 -8.37 -3.75 -32.09
C GLU A 186 -8.92 -3.52 -30.68
N LEU A 187 -8.05 -3.11 -29.75
CA LEU A 187 -8.40 -2.93 -28.35
C LEU A 187 -7.84 -1.61 -27.80
N SER A 188 -8.60 -0.94 -26.92
CA SER A 188 -8.03 0.20 -26.19
C SER A 188 -7.10 -0.28 -25.07
N LEU A 189 -6.09 0.53 -24.73
CA LEU A 189 -5.18 0.21 -23.64
C LEU A 189 -5.91 -0.05 -22.31
N ALA A 190 -6.98 0.70 -22.03
CA ALA A 190 -7.80 0.51 -20.84
C ALA A 190 -8.57 -0.83 -20.86
N ALA A 191 -9.12 -1.21 -22.02
CA ALA A 191 -9.80 -2.48 -22.20
C ALA A 191 -8.81 -3.66 -22.07
N ALA A 192 -7.60 -3.54 -22.61
CA ALA A 192 -6.55 -4.54 -22.47
C ALA A 192 -6.17 -4.81 -21.01
N TRP A 193 -5.98 -3.75 -20.22
CA TRP A 193 -5.71 -3.90 -18.78
C TRP A 193 -6.90 -4.50 -18.01
N THR A 194 -8.13 -4.24 -18.45
CA THR A 194 -9.33 -4.82 -17.85
C THR A 194 -9.41 -6.31 -18.14
N GLU A 195 -9.29 -6.71 -19.40
CA GLU A 195 -9.32 -8.11 -19.81
C GLU A 195 -8.21 -8.91 -19.11
N ARG A 196 -7.01 -8.35 -19.02
CA ARG A 196 -5.91 -9.00 -18.31
C ARG A 196 -6.19 -9.21 -16.83
N LYS A 197 -6.78 -8.20 -16.18
CA LYS A 197 -7.17 -8.29 -14.78
C LYS A 197 -8.22 -9.39 -14.59
N GLU A 198 -9.21 -9.46 -15.47
CA GLU A 198 -10.24 -10.50 -15.43
C GLU A 198 -9.65 -11.91 -15.61
N ARG A 199 -8.73 -12.08 -16.57
CA ARG A 199 -8.00 -13.35 -16.77
C ARG A 199 -7.24 -13.76 -15.50
N ALA A 200 -6.52 -12.84 -14.88
CA ALA A 200 -5.78 -13.11 -13.64
C ALA A 200 -6.70 -13.44 -12.45
N GLU A 201 -7.83 -12.73 -12.32
CA GLU A 201 -8.83 -13.00 -11.28
C GLU A 201 -9.50 -14.37 -11.47
N GLU A 202 -9.79 -14.74 -12.71
CA GLU A 202 -10.35 -16.05 -13.06
C GLU A 202 -9.34 -17.18 -12.79
N GLU A 203 -8.07 -17.01 -13.15
CA GLU A 203 -7.02 -17.98 -12.84
C GLU A 203 -6.89 -18.22 -11.33
N VAL A 204 -6.89 -17.14 -10.52
CA VAL A 204 -6.88 -17.24 -9.06
C VAL A 204 -8.14 -17.94 -8.53
N ARG A 205 -9.31 -17.62 -9.10
CA ARG A 205 -10.58 -18.25 -8.72
C ARG A 205 -10.55 -19.75 -9.00
N GLN A 206 -10.11 -20.16 -10.19
CA GLN A 206 -9.99 -21.56 -10.59
C GLN A 206 -9.02 -22.31 -9.68
N ARG A 207 -7.84 -21.74 -9.40
CA ARG A 207 -6.89 -22.32 -8.44
C ARG A 207 -7.50 -22.49 -7.06
N ARG A 208 -8.28 -21.52 -6.58
CA ARG A 208 -8.94 -21.59 -5.27
C ARG A 208 -10.00 -22.69 -5.24
N VAL A 209 -10.84 -22.79 -6.27
CA VAL A 209 -11.87 -23.83 -6.38
C VAL A 209 -11.22 -25.21 -6.44
N ALA A 210 -10.19 -25.39 -7.28
CA ALA A 210 -9.46 -26.65 -7.37
C ALA A 210 -8.79 -27.03 -6.04
N THR A 211 -8.14 -26.07 -5.37
CA THR A 211 -7.51 -26.30 -4.05
C THR A 211 -8.54 -26.71 -3.01
N GLN A 212 -9.69 -26.02 -2.95
CA GLN A 212 -10.75 -26.34 -2.01
C GLN A 212 -11.31 -27.75 -2.27
N PHE A 213 -11.60 -28.07 -3.53
CA PHE A 213 -12.06 -29.40 -3.93
C PHE A 213 -11.08 -30.50 -3.47
N LEU A 214 -9.78 -30.33 -3.73
CA LEU A 214 -8.76 -31.30 -3.31
C LEU A 214 -8.69 -31.44 -1.79
N CYS A 215 -8.76 -30.34 -1.04
CA CYS A 215 -8.78 -30.36 0.42
C CYS A 215 -10.03 -31.03 1.01
N GLU A 216 -11.18 -30.94 0.32
CA GLU A 216 -12.43 -31.55 0.77
C GLU A 216 -12.53 -33.04 0.42
N VAL A 217 -11.78 -33.52 -0.58
CA VAL A 217 -11.88 -34.90 -1.08
C VAL A 217 -10.71 -35.77 -0.64
N VAL A 218 -9.47 -35.33 -0.84
CA VAL A 218 -8.28 -36.19 -0.71
C VAL A 218 -7.98 -36.55 0.76
N PRO A 219 -7.94 -35.62 1.72
CA PRO A 219 -7.69 -35.98 3.13
C PRO A 219 -8.77 -36.90 3.74
N PRO A 220 -10.09 -36.67 3.56
CA PRO A 220 -11.09 -37.60 4.05
C PRO A 220 -10.98 -38.99 3.42
N LEU A 221 -10.69 -39.09 2.12
CA LEU A 221 -10.49 -40.38 1.46
C LEU A 221 -9.27 -41.12 2.03
N ALA A 222 -8.18 -40.41 2.29
CA ALA A 222 -7.00 -40.99 2.95
C ALA A 222 -7.32 -41.50 4.37
N GLN A 223 -8.15 -40.77 5.12
CA GLN A 223 -8.61 -41.17 6.47
C GLN A 223 -9.55 -42.38 6.45
N ALA A 224 -10.30 -42.59 5.37
CA ALA A 224 -11.15 -43.76 5.19
C ALA A 224 -10.36 -45.06 4.93
N ARG A 225 -9.04 -44.98 4.76
CA ARG A 225 -8.19 -46.17 4.57
C ARG A 225 -8.28 -47.09 5.79
N GLY A 226 -8.75 -48.32 5.58
CA GLY A 226 -8.86 -49.34 6.61
C GLY A 226 -10.10 -49.21 7.51
N THR A 227 -11.02 -48.29 7.19
CA THR A 227 -12.33 -48.22 7.85
C THR A 227 -13.36 -49.09 7.11
N ASP A 228 -14.47 -49.41 7.79
CA ASP A 228 -15.61 -50.12 7.18
C ASP A 228 -16.54 -49.19 6.38
N THR A 229 -16.16 -47.93 6.12
CA THR A 229 -17.03 -46.89 5.52
C THR A 229 -17.69 -47.35 4.21
N VAL A 230 -16.97 -48.06 3.34
CA VAL A 230 -17.51 -48.59 2.07
C VAL A 230 -18.51 -49.73 2.29
N ARG A 231 -18.30 -50.57 3.32
CA ARG A 231 -19.21 -51.68 3.64
C ARG A 231 -20.53 -51.21 4.23
N LEU A 232 -20.53 -50.01 4.80
CA LEU A 232 -21.71 -49.33 5.33
C LEU A 232 -22.41 -48.47 4.28
N TYR A 233 -21.98 -48.50 3.01
CA TYR A 233 -22.67 -47.79 1.94
C TYR A 233 -24.08 -48.35 1.75
N ASP A 234 -25.06 -47.46 1.79
CA ASP A 234 -26.47 -47.76 1.61
C ASP A 234 -27.06 -46.75 0.62
N GLN A 235 -27.70 -47.28 -0.42
CA GLN A 235 -28.29 -46.49 -1.50
C GLN A 235 -29.48 -45.66 -1.02
N GLU A 236 -30.17 -46.05 0.07
CA GLU A 236 -31.31 -45.29 0.61
C GLU A 236 -30.89 -43.90 1.13
N PHE A 237 -29.64 -43.75 1.58
CA PHE A 237 -29.09 -42.47 2.07
C PHE A 237 -28.29 -41.70 1.01
N MET A 238 -28.33 -42.15 -0.25
CA MET A 238 -27.58 -41.55 -1.34
C MET A 238 -28.13 -40.18 -1.74
N LEU A 239 -27.25 -39.20 -1.94
CA LEU A 239 -27.61 -37.92 -2.56
C LEU A 239 -27.93 -38.12 -4.05
N THR A 240 -29.01 -37.51 -4.52
CA THR A 240 -29.47 -37.63 -5.92
C THR A 240 -28.33 -37.33 -6.91
N GLY A 241 -28.10 -38.25 -7.86
CA GLY A 241 -27.05 -38.12 -8.87
C GLY A 241 -25.62 -38.44 -8.40
N ARG A 242 -25.44 -39.00 -7.20
CA ARG A 242 -24.13 -39.38 -6.66
C ARG A 242 -24.02 -40.87 -6.31
N ALA A 243 -24.46 -41.72 -7.24
CA ALA A 243 -24.35 -43.17 -7.07
C ALA A 243 -22.88 -43.60 -7.06
N ILE A 244 -22.52 -44.41 -6.05
CA ILE A 244 -21.20 -45.02 -5.97
C ILE A 244 -21.30 -46.37 -6.68
N THR A 245 -20.78 -46.43 -7.90
CA THR A 245 -20.65 -47.64 -8.71
C THR A 245 -19.20 -48.07 -8.80
N SER A 246 -18.92 -49.30 -9.27
CA SER A 246 -17.55 -49.76 -9.52
C SER A 246 -16.83 -48.84 -10.53
N GLU A 247 -17.52 -48.42 -11.59
CA GLU A 247 -16.99 -47.51 -12.60
C GLU A 247 -16.58 -46.16 -12.00
N VAL A 248 -17.40 -45.58 -11.11
CA VAL A 248 -17.07 -44.31 -10.43
C VAL A 248 -15.85 -44.48 -9.52
N ILE A 249 -15.71 -45.64 -8.86
CA ILE A 249 -14.54 -45.95 -8.03
C ILE A 249 -13.28 -46.07 -8.90
N ASP A 250 -13.35 -46.78 -10.03
CA ASP A 250 -12.22 -46.95 -10.94
C ASP A 250 -11.75 -45.60 -11.51
N GLN A 251 -12.69 -44.75 -11.96
CA GLN A 251 -12.40 -43.37 -12.41
C GLN A 251 -11.78 -42.52 -11.30
N ALA A 252 -12.26 -42.66 -10.06
CA ALA A 252 -11.68 -41.94 -8.92
C ALA A 252 -10.25 -42.41 -8.61
N MET A 253 -9.96 -43.71 -8.74
CA MET A 253 -8.61 -44.25 -8.59
C MET A 253 -7.65 -43.73 -9.66
N GLU A 254 -8.10 -43.68 -10.92
CA GLU A 254 -7.32 -43.12 -12.03
C GLU A 254 -7.02 -41.63 -11.81
N ALA A 255 -8.03 -40.84 -11.45
CA ALA A 255 -7.86 -39.42 -11.14
C ALA A 255 -6.87 -39.19 -9.98
N LEU A 256 -6.90 -40.02 -8.93
CA LEU A 256 -5.95 -39.94 -7.82
C LEU A 256 -4.52 -40.31 -8.26
N ALA A 257 -4.37 -41.25 -9.18
CA ALA A 257 -3.07 -41.62 -9.74
C ALA A 257 -2.48 -40.46 -10.57
N GLU A 258 -3.29 -39.81 -11.40
CA GLU A 258 -2.90 -38.60 -12.15
C GLU A 258 -2.50 -37.46 -11.21
N MET A 259 -3.30 -37.19 -10.17
CA MET A 259 -2.99 -36.20 -9.14
C MET A 259 -1.64 -36.49 -8.45
N ALA A 260 -1.39 -37.76 -8.12
CA ALA A 260 -0.15 -38.19 -7.48
C ALA A 260 1.07 -38.07 -8.42
N GLN A 261 0.87 -38.20 -9.73
CA GLN A 261 1.92 -37.93 -10.72
C GLN A 261 2.20 -36.44 -10.82
N ALA A 262 1.17 -35.61 -11.03
CA ALA A 262 1.30 -34.15 -11.11
C ALA A 262 1.94 -33.56 -9.84
N TRP A 263 1.64 -34.12 -8.66
CA TRP A 263 2.27 -33.69 -7.42
C TRP A 263 3.77 -33.99 -7.37
N ARG A 264 4.18 -35.18 -7.82
CA ARG A 264 5.61 -35.57 -7.89
C ARG A 264 6.39 -34.72 -8.89
N GLU A 265 5.79 -34.42 -10.04
CA GLU A 265 6.39 -33.52 -11.03
C GLU A 265 6.60 -32.12 -10.45
N ARG A 266 5.64 -31.62 -9.67
CA ARG A 266 5.74 -30.33 -8.98
C ARG A 266 6.82 -30.30 -7.90
N GLU A 267 7.03 -31.39 -7.16
CA GLU A 267 8.10 -31.48 -6.15
C GLU A 267 9.50 -31.57 -6.78
N ALA A 268 9.58 -32.00 -8.04
CA ALA A 268 10.84 -32.13 -8.77
C ALA A 268 11.26 -30.86 -9.53
N ALA A 269 10.37 -29.87 -9.68
CA ALA A 269 10.58 -28.60 -10.40
C ALA A 269 10.97 -27.45 -9.46
#